data_AF-A0A7J4J3B2-F1
#
_entry.id   AF-A0A7J4J3B2-F1
#
_cell.length_a   1.000
_cell.length_b   1.000
_cell.length_c   1.000
_cell.angle_alpha   90.00
_cell.angle_beta   90.00
_cell.angle_gamma   90.00
#
_symmetry.space_group_name_H-M   'P 1'
#
loop_
_entity.id
_entity.type
_entity.pdbx_description
1 polymer ?
#
loop_
_entity_poly.entity_id
_entity_poly.type
_entity_poly.pdbx_seq_one_letter_code
_entity_poly.pdbx_strand_id
1 'polypeptide(L)'
;MPLYEKKWWKNVFRKEKKAKSADTLSDIEAIHEFLHDSKNDLIMMLAFLEEFEELEKEREVATPGILHVNLQRQAEVMTKLLEHYSFFEDDVAINGIRIKEMAKKLLKHAEHAGMHDLVKEKKENPHWQGKW
;
A
#
# COMPACT_ATOMS: atom_id res chain seq x y z
N MET A 1 -42.97 -33.95 20.35
CA MET A 1 -42.96 -32.52 20.72
C MET A 1 -43.57 -31.72 19.57
N PRO A 2 -44.50 -30.79 19.81
CA PRO A 2 -45.25 -30.15 18.73
C PRO A 2 -44.48 -28.98 18.12
N LEU A 3 -44.63 -28.78 16.81
CA LEU A 3 -43.91 -27.82 15.95
C LEU A 3 -44.10 -26.32 16.29
N TYR A 4 -44.77 -25.95 17.39
CA TYR A 4 -45.11 -24.55 17.72
C TYR A 4 -43.99 -23.76 18.42
N GLU A 5 -42.88 -24.40 18.84
CA GLU A 5 -41.80 -23.70 19.56
C GLU A 5 -40.85 -22.91 18.67
N LYS A 6 -40.90 -23.09 17.34
CA LYS A 6 -40.10 -22.29 16.42
C LYS A 6 -40.83 -20.99 16.14
N LYS A 7 -40.42 -19.90 16.79
CA LYS A 7 -40.88 -18.51 16.57
C LYS A 7 -40.45 -17.96 15.19
N TRP A 8 -40.60 -18.73 14.11
CA TRP A 8 -40.22 -18.36 12.74
C TRP A 8 -40.92 -17.07 12.28
N TRP A 9 -42.17 -16.87 12.72
CA TRP A 9 -42.95 -15.65 12.46
C TRP A 9 -42.33 -14.35 13.00
N LYS A 10 -41.46 -14.39 14.02
CA LYS A 10 -40.87 -13.18 14.61
C LYS A 10 -39.79 -12.58 13.71
N ASN A 11 -39.22 -13.38 12.81
CA ASN A 11 -38.30 -12.90 11.78
C ASN A 11 -39.03 -12.32 10.57
N VAL A 12 -40.27 -12.76 10.29
CA VAL A 12 -41.08 -12.24 9.19
C VAL A 12 -41.63 -10.84 9.50
N PHE A 13 -41.91 -10.53 10.77
CA PHE A 13 -42.40 -9.23 11.24
C PHE A 13 -41.34 -8.35 11.91
N ARG A 14 -40.05 -8.67 11.75
CA ARG A 14 -38.96 -7.83 12.23
C ARG A 14 -38.93 -6.60 11.33
N LYS A 15 -39.67 -5.54 11.73
CA LYS A 15 -39.64 -4.23 11.09
C LYS A 15 -38.20 -3.92 10.75
N GLU A 16 -37.91 -3.75 9.46
CA GLU A 16 -36.61 -3.29 9.00
C GLU A 16 -36.24 -2.12 9.90
N LYS A 17 -35.12 -2.23 10.62
CA LYS A 17 -34.53 -1.07 11.27
C LYS A 17 -34.36 -0.08 10.14
N LYS A 18 -35.21 0.95 10.09
CA LYS A 18 -35.04 2.06 9.17
C LYS A 18 -33.58 2.46 9.29
N ALA A 19 -32.80 2.27 8.23
CA ALA A 19 -31.49 2.85 8.15
C ALA A 19 -31.68 4.32 8.53
N LYS A 20 -30.95 4.80 9.54
CA LYS A 20 -30.94 6.24 9.84
C LYS A 20 -30.70 6.91 8.48
N SER A 21 -31.58 7.84 8.09
CA SER A 21 -31.39 8.56 6.83
C SER A 21 -29.96 9.07 6.84
N ALA A 22 -29.19 8.65 5.84
CA ALA A 22 -27.82 9.06 5.66
C ALA A 22 -27.78 10.60 5.83
N ASP A 23 -26.99 11.08 6.78
CA ASP A 23 -26.81 12.51 6.95
C ASP A 23 -25.91 12.94 5.80
N THR A 24 -26.56 13.37 4.72
CA THR A 24 -25.88 13.71 3.46
C THR A 24 -24.72 14.68 3.67
N LEU A 25 -24.77 15.53 4.69
CA LEU A 25 -23.67 16.43 5.04
C LEU A 25 -22.47 15.66 5.61
N SER A 26 -22.69 14.74 6.55
CA SER A 26 -21.64 13.88 7.10
C SER A 26 -20.99 13.00 6.03
N ASP A 27 -21.77 12.51 5.06
CA ASP A 27 -21.22 11.71 3.96
C ASP A 27 -20.40 12.57 2.99
N ILE A 28 -20.86 13.80 2.69
CA ILE A 28 -20.09 14.76 1.89
C ILE A 28 -18.78 15.15 2.58
N GLU A 29 -18.81 15.36 3.91
CA GLU A 29 -17.60 15.65 4.71
C GLU A 29 -16.61 14.48 4.68
N ALA A 30 -17.08 13.25 4.85
CA ALA A 30 -16.24 12.06 4.77
C ALA A 30 -15.64 11.86 3.37
N ILE A 31 -16.42 12.12 2.31
CA ILE A 31 -15.92 12.11 0.93
C ILE A 31 -14.87 13.21 0.72
N HIS A 32 -15.08 14.41 1.27
CA HIS A 32 -14.12 15.51 1.19
C HIS A 32 -12.80 15.20 1.90
N GLU A 33 -12.87 14.64 3.11
CA GLU A 33 -11.71 14.21 3.90
C GLU A 33 -10.92 13.15 3.13
N PHE A 34 -11.60 12.11 2.63
CA PHE A 34 -10.99 11.07 1.81
C PHE A 34 -10.30 11.63 0.55
N LEU A 35 -10.97 12.50 -0.21
CA LEU A 35 -10.39 13.09 -1.42
C LEU A 35 -9.19 14.00 -1.11
N HIS A 36 -9.22 14.69 0.03
CA HIS A 36 -8.12 15.53 0.47
C HIS A 36 -6.91 14.69 0.91
N ASP A 37 -7.15 13.63 1.66
CA ASP A 37 -6.11 12.70 2.10
C ASP A 37 -5.49 11.95 0.92
N SER A 38 -6.32 11.46 -0.01
CA SER A 38 -5.88 10.87 -1.28
C SER A 38 -4.96 11.81 -2.07
N LYS A 39 -5.30 13.10 -2.16
CA LYS A 39 -4.44 14.10 -2.80
C LYS A 39 -3.10 14.27 -2.08
N ASN A 40 -3.09 14.31 -0.75
CA ASN A 40 -1.87 14.46 0.03
C ASN A 40 -0.97 13.23 -0.10
N ASP A 41 -1.55 12.04 -0.04
CA ASP A 41 -0.85 10.77 -0.24
C ASP A 41 -0.24 10.70 -1.64
N LEU A 42 -0.96 11.14 -2.69
CA LEU A 42 -0.41 11.23 -4.05
C LEU A 42 0.76 12.21 -4.14
N ILE A 43 0.70 13.36 -3.47
CA ILE A 43 1.80 14.33 -3.42
C ILE A 43 3.03 13.73 -2.70
N MET A 44 2.82 13.04 -1.58
CA MET A 44 3.91 12.36 -0.85
C MET A 44 4.54 11.23 -1.69
N MET A 45 3.72 10.44 -2.36
CA MET A 45 4.19 9.38 -3.25
C MET A 45 5.02 9.90 -4.43
N LEU A 46 4.62 11.05 -5.01
CA LEU A 46 5.39 11.71 -6.06
C LEU A 46 6.78 12.11 -5.53
N ALA A 47 6.84 12.70 -4.33
CA ALA A 47 8.12 13.06 -3.71
C ALA A 47 9.02 11.83 -3.45
N PHE A 48 8.46 10.70 -3.03
CA PHE A 48 9.23 9.45 -2.88
C PHE A 48 9.71 8.90 -4.23
N LEU A 49 8.92 9.03 -5.30
CA LEU A 49 9.34 8.62 -6.64
C LEU A 49 10.49 9.49 -7.17
N GLU A 50 10.43 10.81 -6.96
CA GLU A 50 11.50 11.74 -7.33
C GLU A 50 12.79 11.44 -6.55
N GLU A 51 12.69 11.21 -5.25
CA GLU A 51 13.84 10.81 -4.43
C GLU A 51 14.43 9.47 -4.92
N PHE A 52 13.58 8.49 -5.23
CA PHE A 52 14.01 7.20 -5.73
C PHE A 52 14.69 7.30 -7.10
N GLU A 53 14.19 8.17 -7.99
CA GLU A 53 14.78 8.42 -9.31
C GLU A 53 16.20 8.99 -9.19
N GLU A 54 16.41 9.97 -8.31
CA GLU A 54 17.75 10.54 -8.07
C GLU A 54 18.71 9.50 -7.49
N LEU A 55 18.26 8.70 -6.52
CA LEU A 55 19.06 7.62 -5.96
C LEU A 55 19.41 6.56 -7.01
N GLU A 56 18.51 6.27 -7.96
CA GLU A 56 18.77 5.34 -9.07
C GLU A 56 19.86 5.89 -10.01
N LYS A 57 19.80 7.17 -10.37
CA LYS A 57 20.85 7.84 -11.17
C LYS A 57 22.20 7.81 -10.45
N GLU A 58 22.22 8.10 -9.15
CA GLU A 58 23.44 8.02 -8.34
C GLU A 58 24.02 6.61 -8.32
N ARG A 59 23.17 5.58 -8.21
CA ARG A 59 23.62 4.17 -8.18
C ARG A 59 24.39 3.78 -9.43
N GLU A 60 23.97 4.26 -10.61
CA GLU A 60 24.63 3.94 -11.89
C GLU A 60 26.08 4.41 -11.94
N VAL A 61 26.41 5.48 -11.21
CA VAL A 61 27.76 6.07 -11.15
C VAL A 61 28.46 5.82 -9.81
N ALA A 62 27.82 5.11 -8.88
CA ALA A 62 28.33 4.91 -7.53
C ALA A 62 29.55 3.97 -7.50
N THR A 63 30.55 4.36 -6.72
CA THR A 63 31.68 3.48 -6.39
C THR A 63 31.28 2.48 -5.29
N PRO A 64 31.97 1.33 -5.15
CA PRO A 64 31.54 0.25 -4.25
C PRO A 64 31.26 0.66 -2.80
N GLY A 65 32.00 1.64 -2.25
CA GLY A 65 31.79 2.11 -0.88
C GLY A 65 30.52 2.94 -0.67
N ILE A 66 30.05 3.64 -1.71
CA ILE A 66 28.83 4.47 -1.67
C ILE A 66 27.61 3.67 -2.13
N LEU A 67 27.82 2.64 -2.96
CA LEU A 67 26.78 1.78 -3.51
C LEU A 67 25.92 1.14 -2.41
N HIS A 68 26.52 0.63 -1.32
CA HIS A 68 25.77 0.02 -0.23
C HIS A 68 24.87 1.02 0.50
N VAL A 69 25.36 2.24 0.73
CA VAL A 69 24.59 3.30 1.39
C VAL A 69 23.43 3.75 0.50
N ASN A 70 23.69 3.92 -0.80
CA ASN A 70 22.66 4.29 -1.77
C ASN A 70 21.57 3.21 -1.86
N LEU A 71 21.93 1.92 -1.97
CA LEU A 71 20.97 0.82 -1.99
C LEU A 71 20.14 0.71 -0.71
N GLN A 72 20.76 0.96 0.45
CA GLN A 72 20.04 1.00 1.71
C GLN A 72 19.01 2.13 1.73
N ARG A 73 19.38 3.33 1.26
CA ARG A 73 18.46 4.46 1.16
C ARG A 73 17.33 4.19 0.17
N GLN A 74 17.63 3.60 -0.99
CA GLN A 74 16.62 3.16 -1.97
C GLN A 74 15.60 2.22 -1.32
N ALA A 75 16.06 1.28 -0.48
CA ALA A 75 15.16 0.35 0.21
C ALA A 75 14.24 1.05 1.23
N GLU A 76 14.73 2.06 1.94
CA GLU A 76 13.91 2.87 2.86
C GLU A 76 12.83 3.66 2.11
N VAL A 77 13.20 4.34 1.03
CA VAL A 77 12.26 5.13 0.19
C VAL A 77 11.23 4.21 -0.44
N MET A 78 11.66 3.07 -1.00
CA MET A 78 10.76 2.08 -1.57
C MET A 78 9.79 1.54 -0.51
N THR A 79 10.23 1.27 0.73
CA THR A 79 9.35 0.79 1.79
C THR A 79 8.19 1.77 2.04
N LYS A 80 8.48 3.06 2.15
CA LYS A 80 7.44 4.09 2.32
C LYS A 80 6.49 4.13 1.11
N LEU A 81 7.04 4.07 -0.09
CA LEU A 81 6.25 4.08 -1.32
C LEU A 81 5.31 2.88 -1.39
N LEU A 82 5.77 1.69 -0.99
CA LEU A 82 4.96 0.48 -0.91
C LEU A 82 3.82 0.58 0.12
N GLU A 83 4.11 1.14 1.30
CA GLU A 83 3.12 1.36 2.35
C GLU A 83 2.02 2.31 1.85
N HIS A 84 2.38 3.47 1.29
CA HIS A 84 1.40 4.41 0.77
C HIS A 84 0.64 3.86 -0.45
N TYR A 85 1.31 3.13 -1.35
CA TYR A 85 0.64 2.55 -2.51
C TYR A 85 -0.42 1.51 -2.14
N SER A 86 -0.23 0.77 -1.05
CA SER A 86 -1.19 -0.25 -0.61
C SER A 86 -2.58 0.30 -0.29
N PHE A 87 -2.68 1.60 0.04
CA PHE A 87 -3.96 2.28 0.25
C PHE A 87 -4.72 2.61 -1.05
N PHE A 88 -4.04 2.57 -2.21
CA PHE A 88 -4.60 2.92 -3.51
C PHE A 88 -4.94 1.71 -4.40
N GLU A 89 -4.81 0.47 -3.90
CA GLU A 89 -4.91 -0.73 -4.73
C GLU A 89 -6.29 -0.91 -5.39
N ASP A 90 -7.34 -0.31 -4.81
CA ASP A 90 -8.69 -0.36 -5.37
C ASP A 90 -8.81 0.33 -6.75
N ASP A 91 -7.89 1.22 -7.15
CA ASP A 91 -8.06 2.04 -8.37
C ASP A 91 -6.99 1.88 -9.48
N VAL A 92 -5.82 1.26 -9.26
CA VAL A 92 -4.80 1.19 -10.34
C VAL A 92 -3.97 -0.11 -10.39
N ALA A 93 -4.51 -1.14 -11.05
CA ALA A 93 -3.83 -2.42 -11.27
C ALA A 93 -2.49 -2.32 -12.04
N ILE A 94 -2.33 -1.36 -12.95
CA ILE A 94 -1.14 -1.26 -13.84
C ILE A 94 0.07 -0.65 -13.11
N ASN A 95 -0.12 0.39 -12.30
CA ASN A 95 0.98 1.03 -11.58
C ASN A 95 1.50 0.16 -10.43
N GLY A 96 0.64 -0.68 -9.84
CA GLY A 96 1.03 -1.65 -8.82
C GLY A 96 1.98 -2.71 -9.36
N ILE A 97 1.77 -3.16 -10.61
CA ILE A 97 2.69 -4.08 -11.29
C ILE A 97 4.08 -3.43 -11.47
N ARG A 98 4.13 -2.15 -11.87
CA ARG A 98 5.41 -1.44 -12.08
C ARG A 98 6.20 -1.31 -10.77
N ILE A 99 5.52 -0.94 -9.68
CA ILE A 99 6.11 -0.84 -8.36
C ILE A 99 6.63 -2.20 -7.86
N LYS A 100 5.85 -3.28 -8.06
CA LYS A 100 6.28 -4.65 -7.74
C LYS A 100 7.55 -5.04 -8.52
N GLU A 101 7.63 -4.68 -9.81
CA GLU A 101 8.84 -4.94 -10.62
C GLU A 101 10.05 -4.11 -10.18
N MET A 102 9.85 -2.85 -9.75
CA MET A 102 10.91 -2.02 -9.18
C MET A 102 11.48 -2.66 -7.89
N ALA A 103 10.61 -3.07 -6.97
CA ALA A 103 11.02 -3.74 -5.74
C ALA A 103 11.82 -5.03 -6.02
N LYS A 104 11.40 -5.84 -6.99
CA LYS A 104 12.13 -7.05 -7.40
C LYS A 104 13.51 -6.74 -7.97
N LYS A 105 13.63 -5.70 -8.81
CA LYS A 105 14.92 -5.29 -9.38
C LYS A 105 15.87 -4.81 -8.28
N LEU A 106 15.37 -4.03 -7.33
CA LEU A 106 16.14 -3.55 -6.18
C LEU A 106 16.72 -4.72 -5.37
N LEU A 107 15.91 -5.74 -5.08
CA LEU A 107 16.39 -6.93 -4.37
C LEU A 107 17.44 -7.71 -5.16
N LYS A 108 17.32 -7.79 -6.49
CA LYS A 108 18.36 -8.39 -7.34
C LYS A 108 19.66 -7.58 -7.26
N HIS A 109 19.59 -6.25 -7.30
CA HIS A 109 20.79 -5.42 -7.19
C HIS A 109 21.45 -5.57 -5.82
N ALA A 110 20.67 -5.57 -4.74
CA ALA A 110 21.16 -5.81 -3.39
C ALA A 110 21.82 -7.20 -3.24
N GLU A 111 21.25 -8.23 -3.87
CA GLU A 111 21.81 -9.58 -3.89
C GLU A 111 23.16 -9.64 -4.63
N HIS A 112 23.26 -8.97 -5.79
CA HIS A 112 24.53 -8.88 -6.54
C HIS A 112 25.59 -8.05 -5.80
N ALA A 113 25.17 -7.08 -4.99
CA ALA A 113 26.06 -6.27 -4.15
C ALA A 113 26.49 -6.97 -2.84
N GLY A 114 26.05 -8.21 -2.61
CA GLY A 114 26.38 -9.00 -1.42
C GLY A 114 25.56 -8.66 -0.16
N MET A 115 24.48 -7.89 -0.29
CA MET A 115 23.62 -7.45 0.82
C MET A 115 22.55 -8.51 1.19
N HIS A 116 22.98 -9.73 1.50
CA HIS A 116 22.07 -10.86 1.74
C HIS A 116 21.13 -10.66 2.92
N ASP A 117 21.57 -9.96 3.97
CA ASP A 117 20.76 -9.66 5.15
C ASP A 117 19.57 -8.75 4.81
N LEU A 118 19.83 -7.68 4.05
CA LEU A 118 18.79 -6.76 3.56
C LEU A 118 17.79 -7.52 2.68
N VAL A 119 18.27 -8.36 1.77
CA VAL A 119 17.40 -9.16 0.89
C VAL A 119 16.51 -10.09 1.70
N LYS A 120 17.05 -10.74 2.74
CA LYS A 120 16.30 -11.63 3.61
C LYS A 120 15.21 -10.88 4.38
N GLU A 121 15.58 -9.78 5.05
CA GLU A 121 14.66 -8.93 5.80
C GLU A 121 13.48 -8.47 4.93
N LYS A 122 13.78 -7.94 3.74
CA LYS A 122 12.73 -7.43 2.84
C LYS A 122 11.89 -8.54 2.21
N LYS A 123 12.44 -9.73 1.97
CA LYS A 123 11.64 -10.89 1.51
C LYS A 123 10.65 -11.37 2.56
N GLU A 124 10.90 -11.17 3.84
CA GLU A 124 9.97 -11.56 4.92
C GLU A 124 8.81 -10.56 5.08
N ASN A 125 8.93 -9.36 4.52
CA ASN A 125 7.89 -8.32 4.60
C ASN A 125 6.74 -8.56 3.58
N PRO A 126 5.47 -8.65 4.01
CA PRO A 126 4.31 -8.86 3.13
C PRO A 126 4.14 -7.80 2.03
N HIS A 127 4.41 -6.53 2.32
CA HIS A 127 4.30 -5.45 1.35
C HIS A 127 5.31 -5.65 0.21
N TRP A 128 6.54 -6.04 0.51
CA TRP A 128 7.55 -6.33 -0.51
C TRP A 128 7.22 -7.55 -1.39
N GLN A 129 6.38 -8.46 -0.89
CA GLN A 129 5.85 -9.56 -1.68
C GLN A 129 4.65 -9.15 -2.55
N GLY A 130 4.19 -7.91 -2.45
CA GLY A 130 2.99 -7.42 -3.10
C GLY A 130 1.73 -8.14 -2.60
N LYS A 131 1.75 -8.59 -1.34
CA LYS A 131 0.62 -9.13 -0.56
C LYS A 131 0.01 -8.01 0.30
N TRP A 132 -0.29 -6.90 -0.35
CA TRP A 132 -1.26 -5.94 0.14
C TRP A 132 -2.63 -6.33 -0.44
#